data_AF-W4RUY6-F1
#
_entry.id   AF-W4RUY6-F1
#
_cell.length_a   1.000
_cell.length_b   1.000
_cell.length_c   1.000
_cell.angle_alpha   90.00
_cell.angle_beta   90.00
_cell.angle_gamma   90.00
#
_symmetry.space_group_name_H-M   'P 1'
#
loop_
_entity.id
_entity.type
_entity.pdbx_description
1 polymer ?
#
loop_
_entity_poly.entity_id
_entity_poly.type
_entity_poly.pdbx_seq_one_letter_code
_entity_poly.pdbx_strand_id
1 'polypeptide(L)'
;MKLVGAFTREIGRGELYDRALAQAMPYSFYEYEDSLFEKNQYEQWGELQSYFGFEYNSISSERIKILQKEAPEVLIPLYHQMIGDLVEMKNRSSYKQAARLLKKLRTVYKKLKRVPEWEEFFGKLLVRTKRLRAFHEECTRSKLIEEA
;
A
#
# COMPACT_ATOMS: atom_id res chain seq x y z
N MET A 1 19.90 -12.14 10.79
CA MET A 1 19.49 -11.61 12.12
C MET A 1 18.29 -12.32 12.76
N LYS A 2 17.53 -13.20 12.08
CA LYS A 2 16.32 -13.85 12.65
C LYS A 2 16.54 -14.61 13.97
N LEU A 3 17.73 -15.16 14.20
CA LEU A 3 18.08 -15.85 15.45
C LEU A 3 18.03 -14.90 16.68
N VAL A 4 18.51 -13.67 16.52
CA VAL A 4 18.52 -12.68 17.61
C VAL A 4 17.10 -12.21 17.93
N GLY A 5 16.26 -12.02 16.91
CA GLY A 5 14.84 -11.73 17.09
C GLY A 5 14.08 -12.87 17.79
N ALA A 6 14.33 -14.12 17.41
CA ALA A 6 13.73 -15.28 18.08
C ALA A 6 14.17 -15.39 19.55
N PHE A 7 15.49 -15.31 19.80
CA PHE A 7 16.07 -15.40 21.14
C PHE A 7 15.60 -14.28 22.07
N THR A 8 15.60 -13.03 21.61
CA THR A 8 15.13 -11.89 22.42
C THR A 8 13.66 -12.00 22.79
N ARG A 9 12.83 -12.57 21.92
CA ARG A 9 11.42 -12.86 22.22
C ARG A 9 11.26 -13.98 23.25
N GLU A 10 12.05 -15.04 23.15
CA GLU A 10 12.05 -16.15 24.11
C GLU A 10 12.38 -15.70 25.54
N ILE A 11 13.35 -14.79 25.69
CA ILE A 11 13.74 -14.24 27.00
C ILE A 11 12.85 -13.05 27.46
N GLY A 12 11.73 -12.78 26.78
CA GLY A 12 10.79 -11.70 27.14
C GLY A 12 11.30 -10.28 26.86
N ARG A 13 12.35 -10.11 26.06
CA ARG A 13 12.95 -8.80 25.69
C ARG A 13 12.68 -8.39 24.24
N GLY A 14 11.57 -8.85 23.66
CA GLY A 14 11.22 -8.56 22.27
C GLY A 14 11.09 -7.06 21.95
N GLU A 15 10.64 -6.23 22.90
CA GLU A 15 10.57 -4.77 22.70
C GLU A 15 11.94 -4.10 22.59
N LEU A 16 12.96 -4.62 23.29
CA LEU A 16 14.32 -4.08 23.21
C LEU A 16 14.87 -4.30 21.80
N TYR A 17 14.55 -5.44 21.21
CA TYR A 17 14.91 -5.76 19.84
C TYR A 17 14.23 -4.81 18.86
N ASP A 18 12.92 -4.57 18.99
CA ASP A 18 12.22 -3.60 18.12
C ASP A 18 12.78 -2.18 18.24
N ARG A 19 13.07 -1.72 19.47
CA ARG A 19 13.67 -0.40 19.68
C ARG A 19 15.05 -0.30 19.05
N ALA A 20 15.87 -1.33 19.18
CA ALA A 20 17.17 -1.39 18.52
C ALA A 20 17.03 -1.36 16.99
N LEU A 21 16.04 -2.09 16.44
CA LEU A 21 15.74 -2.02 15.01
C LEU A 21 15.27 -0.63 14.60
N ALA A 22 14.35 0.01 15.32
CA ALA A 22 13.88 1.36 15.01
C ALA A 22 15.02 2.42 15.07
N GLN A 23 15.99 2.26 15.97
CA GLN A 23 17.16 3.13 16.06
C GLN A 23 18.20 2.88 14.97
N ALA A 24 18.27 1.66 14.42
CA ALA A 24 19.22 1.26 13.39
C ALA A 24 18.74 1.57 11.94
N MET A 25 17.61 2.26 11.80
CA MET A 25 17.08 2.67 10.50
C MET A 25 18.07 3.58 9.76
N PRO A 26 18.20 3.47 8.42
CA PRO A 26 17.38 2.68 7.51
C PRO A 26 17.80 1.21 7.34
N TYR A 27 18.95 0.80 7.89
CA TYR A 27 19.55 -0.52 7.59
C TYR A 27 18.75 -1.72 8.10
N SER A 28 17.95 -1.50 9.15
CA SER A 28 17.07 -2.48 9.80
C SER A 28 15.64 -2.48 9.26
N PHE A 29 15.36 -1.74 8.17
CA PHE A 29 14.00 -1.53 7.67
C PHE A 29 13.23 -2.84 7.47
N TYR A 30 13.80 -3.80 6.74
CA TYR A 30 13.12 -5.05 6.43
C TYR A 30 12.89 -5.91 7.67
N GLU A 31 13.84 -5.96 8.60
CA GLU A 31 13.69 -6.69 9.86
C GLU A 31 12.64 -6.05 10.78
N TYR A 32 12.55 -4.73 10.80
CA TYR A 32 11.55 -4.03 11.61
C TYR A 32 10.15 -4.19 11.02
N GLU A 33 10.04 -4.03 9.69
CA GLU A 33 8.83 -4.28 8.91
C GLU A 33 8.30 -5.71 9.13
N ASP A 34 9.18 -6.72 9.06
CA ASP A 34 8.85 -8.12 9.37
C ASP A 34 8.32 -8.27 10.81
N SER A 35 9.01 -7.66 11.81
CA SER A 35 8.63 -7.75 13.22
C SER A 35 7.25 -7.15 13.49
N LEU A 36 6.95 -5.99 12.90
CA LEU A 36 5.64 -5.34 13.01
C LEU A 36 4.54 -6.22 12.41
N PHE A 37 4.82 -6.84 11.25
CA PHE A 37 3.85 -7.72 10.60
C PHE A 37 3.59 -9.00 11.41
N GLU A 38 4.64 -9.63 11.97
CA GLU A 38 4.52 -10.80 12.86
C GLU A 38 3.68 -10.50 14.11
N LYS A 39 3.70 -9.25 14.58
CA LYS A 39 2.95 -8.78 15.76
C LYS A 39 1.55 -8.26 15.43
N ASN A 40 1.12 -8.35 14.17
CA ASN A 40 -0.15 -7.77 13.69
C ASN A 40 -0.24 -6.25 13.89
N GLN A 41 0.89 -5.54 13.99
CA GLN A 41 0.93 -4.08 14.14
C GLN A 41 0.81 -3.40 12.76
N TYR A 42 -0.29 -3.65 12.07
CA TYR A 42 -0.48 -3.27 10.66
C TYR A 42 -0.53 -1.75 10.43
N GLU A 43 -1.05 -0.99 11.40
CA GLU A 43 -1.09 0.48 11.32
C GLU A 43 0.33 1.07 11.32
N GLN A 44 1.14 0.73 12.34
CA GLN A 44 2.55 1.15 12.44
C GLN A 44 3.35 0.68 11.23
N TRP A 45 3.07 -0.52 10.74
CA TRP A 45 3.65 -1.05 9.53
C TRP A 45 3.32 -0.17 8.31
N GLY A 46 2.07 0.26 8.16
CA GLY A 46 1.64 1.16 7.08
C GLY A 46 2.27 2.55 7.13
N GLU A 47 2.42 3.10 8.34
CA GLU A 47 3.14 4.35 8.58
C GLU A 47 4.62 4.24 8.18
N LEU A 48 5.27 3.14 8.59
CA LEU A 48 6.66 2.84 8.23
C LEU A 48 6.85 2.79 6.71
N GLN A 49 5.96 2.09 6.00
CA GLN A 49 5.96 2.03 4.54
C GLN A 49 5.82 3.42 3.90
N SER A 50 4.90 4.23 4.44
CA SER A 50 4.62 5.58 3.91
C SER A 50 5.82 6.51 4.09
N TYR A 51 6.55 6.40 5.22
CA TYR A 51 7.70 7.24 5.52
C TYR A 51 8.92 6.96 4.63
N PHE A 52 9.24 5.68 4.37
CA PHE A 52 10.43 5.31 3.59
C PHE A 52 10.21 5.31 2.08
N GLY A 53 8.97 5.55 1.62
CA GLY A 53 8.62 5.44 0.23
C GLY A 53 8.31 3.99 -0.14
N PHE A 54 7.30 3.80 -0.98
CA PHE A 54 6.70 2.51 -1.21
C PHE A 54 7.19 1.86 -2.51
N GLU A 55 7.73 0.64 -2.44
CA GLU A 55 8.06 -0.15 -3.64
C GLU A 55 6.99 -1.22 -3.90
N TYR A 56 6.19 -1.08 -4.97
CA TYR A 56 5.08 -2.00 -5.30
C TYR A 56 5.45 -3.48 -5.30
N ASN A 57 6.66 -3.81 -5.75
CA ASN A 57 7.09 -5.21 -5.91
C ASN A 57 7.61 -5.84 -4.60
N SER A 58 7.65 -5.09 -3.49
CA SER A 58 8.18 -5.59 -2.22
C SER A 58 7.15 -6.36 -1.39
N ILE A 59 5.85 -6.04 -1.50
CA ILE A 59 4.82 -6.77 -0.74
C ILE A 59 4.41 -8.04 -1.48
N SER A 60 4.54 -9.18 -0.79
CA SER A 60 3.99 -10.44 -1.26
C SER A 60 2.46 -10.40 -1.39
N SER A 61 1.91 -11.14 -2.36
CA SER A 61 0.47 -11.29 -2.51
C SER A 61 -0.21 -11.84 -1.26
N GLU A 62 0.52 -12.59 -0.43
CA GLU A 62 0.04 -13.13 0.84
C GLU A 62 -0.14 -12.06 1.91
N ARG A 63 0.84 -11.17 2.09
CA ARG A 63 0.71 -10.02 3.00
C ARG A 63 -0.46 -9.13 2.62
N ILE A 64 -0.68 -8.91 1.32
CA ILE A 64 -1.86 -8.16 0.85
C ILE A 64 -3.17 -8.82 1.28
N LYS A 65 -3.29 -10.16 1.20
CA LYS A 65 -4.51 -10.85 1.66
C LYS A 65 -4.73 -10.70 3.16
N ILE A 66 -3.66 -10.78 3.94
CA ILE A 66 -3.71 -10.58 5.39
C ILE A 66 -4.20 -9.16 5.70
N LEU A 67 -3.57 -8.13 5.11
CA LEU A 67 -4.00 -6.74 5.27
C LEU A 67 -5.44 -6.52 4.82
N GLN A 68 -5.85 -7.12 3.69
CA GLN A 68 -7.24 -7.03 3.24
C GLN A 68 -8.23 -7.58 4.25
N LYS A 69 -7.85 -8.62 5.01
CA LYS A 69 -8.71 -9.25 6.01
C LYS A 69 -8.71 -8.50 7.34
N GLU A 70 -7.51 -8.26 7.88
CA GLU A 70 -7.29 -7.80 9.25
C GLU A 70 -7.24 -6.27 9.38
N ALA A 71 -6.65 -5.56 8.41
CA ALA A 71 -6.44 -4.10 8.46
C ALA A 71 -6.60 -3.43 7.08
N PRO A 72 -7.80 -3.50 6.47
CA PRO A 72 -8.03 -2.99 5.12
C PRO A 72 -7.77 -1.48 4.96
N GLU A 73 -7.88 -0.70 6.03
CA GLU A 73 -7.60 0.74 6.07
C GLU A 73 -6.16 1.07 5.69
N VAL A 74 -5.20 0.23 6.04
CA VAL A 74 -3.77 0.39 5.73
C VAL A 74 -3.52 0.36 4.22
N LEU A 75 -4.38 -0.33 3.46
CA LEU A 75 -4.25 -0.43 2.01
C LEU A 75 -4.66 0.84 1.27
N ILE A 76 -5.42 1.74 1.90
CA ILE A 76 -5.85 3.01 1.28
C ILE A 76 -4.64 3.90 0.96
N PRO A 77 -3.85 4.37 1.94
CA PRO A 77 -2.72 5.25 1.66
C PRO A 77 -1.70 4.57 0.76
N LEU A 78 -1.49 3.27 0.95
CA LEU A 78 -0.61 2.44 0.16
C LEU A 78 -0.96 2.48 -1.33
N TYR A 79 -2.21 2.16 -1.68
CA TYR A 79 -2.64 2.18 -3.07
C TYR A 79 -2.65 3.59 -3.66
N HIS A 80 -2.98 4.63 -2.89
CA HIS A 80 -2.92 6.02 -3.37
C HIS A 80 -1.52 6.41 -3.82
N GLN A 81 -0.52 6.15 -2.98
CA GLN A 81 0.88 6.45 -3.29
C GLN A 81 1.31 5.72 -4.58
N MET A 82 1.06 4.41 -4.65
CA MET A 82 1.41 3.59 -5.82
C MET A 82 0.76 4.05 -7.12
N ILE A 83 -0.53 4.42 -7.06
CA ILE A 83 -1.25 4.94 -8.21
C ILE A 83 -0.64 6.28 -8.64
N GLY A 84 -0.26 7.13 -7.69
CA GLY A 84 0.49 8.36 -7.94
C GLY A 84 1.76 8.10 -8.73
N ASP A 85 2.64 7.24 -8.21
CA ASP A 85 3.93 6.90 -8.82
C ASP A 85 3.78 6.35 -10.24
N LEU A 86 2.83 5.42 -10.44
CA LEU A 86 2.57 4.83 -11.75
C LEU A 86 2.00 5.83 -12.77
N VAL A 87 1.19 6.78 -12.32
CA VAL A 87 0.69 7.86 -13.20
C VAL A 87 1.83 8.80 -13.60
N GLU A 88 2.77 9.06 -12.69
CA GLU A 88 3.93 9.93 -12.95
C GLU A 88 4.96 9.32 -13.89
N MET A 89 5.09 7.99 -13.92
CA MET A 89 5.95 7.27 -14.88
C MET A 89 5.58 7.46 -16.36
N LYS A 90 4.38 7.99 -16.65
CA LYS A 90 3.92 8.43 -17.98
C LYS A 90 4.11 7.44 -19.13
N ASN A 91 4.01 6.13 -18.86
CA ASN A 91 4.11 5.10 -19.88
C ASN A 91 2.86 4.19 -19.86
N ARG A 92 2.62 3.49 -20.96
CA ARG A 92 1.39 2.71 -21.16
C ARG A 92 1.28 1.51 -20.20
N SER A 93 2.40 0.85 -19.87
CA SER A 93 2.38 -0.28 -18.94
C SER A 93 2.08 0.17 -17.52
N SER A 94 2.61 1.32 -17.08
CA SER A 94 2.31 1.92 -15.79
C SER A 94 0.85 2.34 -15.67
N TYR A 95 0.25 2.93 -16.71
CA TYR A 95 -1.19 3.25 -16.69
C TYR A 95 -2.09 2.02 -16.55
N LYS A 96 -1.76 0.93 -17.24
CA LYS A 96 -2.49 -0.34 -17.10
C LYS A 96 -2.38 -0.89 -15.67
N GLN A 97 -1.21 -0.76 -15.04
CA GLN A 97 -1.02 -1.16 -13.64
C GLN A 97 -1.80 -0.25 -12.68
N ALA A 98 -1.78 1.07 -12.90
CA ALA A 98 -2.53 2.03 -12.11
C ALA A 98 -4.04 1.74 -12.16
N ALA A 99 -4.60 1.46 -13.34
CA ALA A 99 -6.02 1.10 -13.48
C ALA A 99 -6.39 -0.21 -12.74
N ARG A 100 -5.46 -1.18 -12.66
CA ARG A 100 -5.66 -2.40 -11.85
C ARG A 100 -5.65 -2.10 -10.36
N LEU A 101 -4.76 -1.22 -9.89
CA LEU A 101 -4.70 -0.82 -8.49
C LEU A 101 -5.91 0.02 -8.10
N LEU A 102 -6.38 0.92 -8.97
CA LEU A 102 -7.61 1.69 -8.76
C LEU A 102 -8.82 0.78 -8.52
N LYS A 103 -8.92 -0.35 -9.23
CA LYS A 103 -9.96 -1.36 -8.96
C LYS A 103 -9.83 -1.96 -7.56
N LYS A 104 -8.62 -2.32 -7.14
CA LYS A 104 -8.37 -2.85 -5.78
C LYS A 104 -8.72 -1.82 -4.72
N LEU A 105 -8.29 -0.58 -4.91
CA LEU A 105 -8.58 0.55 -4.02
C LEU A 105 -10.08 0.81 -3.90
N ARG A 106 -10.82 0.83 -5.02
CA ARG A 106 -12.29 0.93 -5.01
C ARG A 106 -12.94 -0.17 -4.16
N THR A 107 -12.43 -1.41 -4.25
CA THR A 107 -12.92 -2.53 -3.44
C THR A 107 -12.64 -2.32 -1.95
N VAL A 108 -11.47 -1.80 -1.57
CA VAL A 108 -11.14 -1.47 -0.18
C VAL A 108 -12.08 -0.40 0.38
N TYR A 109 -12.29 0.70 -0.37
CA TYR A 109 -13.24 1.75 0.01
C TYR A 109 -14.67 1.21 0.20
N LYS A 110 -15.13 0.34 -0.71
CA LYS A 110 -16.45 -0.32 -0.59
C LYS A 110 -16.53 -1.18 0.68
N LYS A 111 -15.50 -1.98 0.98
CA LYS A 111 -15.44 -2.83 2.17
C LYS A 111 -15.53 -1.99 3.46
N LEU A 112 -14.89 -0.83 3.48
CA LEU A 112 -14.87 0.10 4.60
C LEU A 112 -16.10 1.03 4.66
N LYS A 113 -17.08 0.86 3.76
CA LYS A 113 -18.26 1.74 3.63
C LYS A 113 -17.92 3.22 3.37
N ARG A 114 -16.77 3.49 2.76
CA ARG A 114 -16.23 4.83 2.45
C ARG A 114 -16.36 5.17 0.97
N VAL A 115 -17.45 4.75 0.33
CA VAL A 115 -17.69 5.00 -1.11
C VAL A 115 -17.68 6.51 -1.46
N PRO A 116 -18.25 7.42 -0.64
CA PRO A 116 -18.17 8.86 -0.94
C PRO A 116 -16.73 9.38 -1.07
N GLU A 117 -15.83 8.96 -0.20
CA GLU A 117 -14.40 9.33 -0.25
C GLU A 117 -13.73 8.82 -1.53
N TRP A 118 -14.09 7.61 -1.98
CA TRP A 118 -13.63 7.07 -3.25
C TRP A 118 -14.06 7.93 -4.45
N GLU A 119 -15.34 8.31 -4.51
CA GLU A 119 -15.87 9.12 -5.61
C GLU A 119 -15.20 10.50 -5.66
N GLU A 120 -14.99 11.13 -4.50
CA GLU A 120 -14.27 12.40 -4.40
C GLU A 120 -12.82 12.27 -4.89
N PHE A 121 -12.10 11.27 -4.40
CA PHE A 121 -10.72 11.00 -4.83
C PHE A 121 -10.64 10.72 -6.33
N PHE A 122 -11.46 9.81 -6.83
CA PHE A 122 -11.39 9.36 -8.22
C PHE A 122 -11.80 10.50 -9.16
N GLY A 123 -12.81 11.29 -8.80
CA GLY A 123 -13.18 12.51 -9.53
C GLY A 123 -12.02 13.51 -9.60
N LYS A 124 -11.36 13.79 -8.47
CA LYS A 124 -10.16 14.66 -8.43
C LYS A 124 -9.02 14.11 -9.29
N LEU A 125 -8.79 12.79 -9.25
CA LEU A 125 -7.77 12.14 -10.05
C LEU A 125 -8.04 12.32 -11.55
N LEU A 126 -9.27 12.06 -12.01
CA LEU A 126 -9.66 12.22 -13.42
C LEU A 126 -9.52 13.67 -13.91
N VAL A 127 -9.87 14.65 -13.07
CA VAL A 127 -9.67 16.07 -13.39
C VAL A 127 -8.18 16.40 -13.51
N ARG A 128 -7.35 15.91 -12.59
CA ARG A 128 -5.89 16.09 -12.61
C ARG A 128 -5.25 15.44 -13.85
N THR A 129 -5.73 14.26 -14.23
CA THR A 129 -5.19 13.47 -15.35
C THR A 129 -5.88 13.71 -16.68
N LYS A 130 -6.73 14.74 -16.83
CA LYS A 130 -7.57 14.99 -18.02
C LYS A 130 -6.85 14.95 -19.37
N ARG A 131 -5.54 15.25 -19.41
CA ARG A 131 -4.71 15.24 -20.64
C ARG A 131 -4.11 13.86 -20.95
N LEU A 132 -4.15 12.92 -20.01
CA LEU A 132 -3.57 11.58 -20.13
C LEU A 132 -4.60 10.61 -20.75
N ARG A 133 -4.92 10.80 -22.04
CA ARG A 133 -5.94 9.97 -22.74
C ARG A 133 -5.72 8.47 -22.58
N ALA A 134 -4.48 8.00 -22.75
CA ALA A 134 -4.13 6.59 -22.59
C ALA A 134 -4.44 6.06 -21.18
N PHE A 135 -4.30 6.88 -20.13
CA PHE A 135 -4.69 6.50 -18.78
C PHE A 135 -6.21 6.39 -18.62
N HIS A 136 -6.95 7.35 -19.18
CA HIS A 136 -8.42 7.32 -19.18
C HIS A 136 -8.97 6.11 -19.95
N GLU A 137 -8.38 5.77 -21.12
CA GLU A 137 -8.72 4.55 -21.86
C GLU A 137 -8.51 3.28 -21.03
N GLU A 138 -7.40 3.17 -20.29
CA GLU A 138 -7.15 2.03 -19.40
C GLU A 138 -8.13 1.99 -18.22
N CYS A 139 -8.59 3.15 -17.74
CA CYS A 139 -9.65 3.25 -16.72
C CYS A 139 -11.01 2.78 -17.27
N THR A 140 -11.36 3.19 -18.48
CA THR A 140 -12.59 2.75 -19.18
C THR A 140 -12.56 1.24 -19.45
N ARG A 141 -11.47 0.71 -20.02
CA ARG A 141 -11.26 -0.74 -20.17
C ARG A 141 -11.37 -1.49 -18.86
N SER A 142 -11.05 -0.82 -17.76
CA SER A 142 -11.14 -1.37 -16.41
C SER A 142 -12.51 -1.25 -15.76
N LYS A 143 -13.53 -0.69 -16.45
CA LYS A 143 -14.87 -0.42 -15.92
C LYS A 143 -14.87 0.51 -14.69
N LEU A 144 -13.88 1.41 -14.64
CA LEU A 144 -13.81 2.47 -13.62
C LEU A 144 -14.57 3.71 -14.07
N ILE A 145 -14.61 3.94 -15.38
CA ILE A 145 -15.40 4.98 -16.03
C ILE A 145 -16.48 4.25 -16.84
N GLU A 146 -17.73 4.69 -16.72
CA GLU A 146 -18.81 4.23 -17.59
C GLU A 146 -18.68 4.95 -18.93
N GLU A 147 -18.70 4.20 -20.05
CA GLU A 147 -18.90 4.82 -21.36
C GLU A 147 -20.34 5.32 -21.41
N ALA A 148 -20.50 6.63 -21.59
CA ALA A 148 -21.80 7.27 -21.82
C ALA A 148 -22.32 6.95 -23.22
#